data_AF-A0AAV2E3V0-F1
#
_entry.id   AF-A0AAV2E3V0-F1
#
_cell.length_a   1.000
_cell.length_b   1.000
_cell.length_c   1.000
_cell.angle_alpha   90.00
_cell.angle_beta   90.00
_cell.angle_gamma   90.00
#
_symmetry.space_group_name_H-M   'P 1'
#
loop_
_entity.id
_entity.type
_entity.pdbx_description
1 polymer ?
#
loop_
_entity_poly.entity_id
_entity_poly.type
_entity_poly.pdbx_seq_one_letter_code
_entity_poly.pdbx_strand_id
1 'polypeptide(L)'
;MSTVAGLPKFMVLKSKSDGKYLHYLWNDDSFGPYVNDLGCKRLLDPLSPFVKLEVVPSGSDPAHLIHLRCCHNNKFVKLDSRYGVSWISATANGPDESTARSTCTLFRPIFPPGEPNTVGLLHVQTNCHVRTFFNQGYNDDINGVACAYSNDGQGMHRFEFAAWESYDEKMASKEGETRQLRASNVANMNAKDVEIRQLRASNAANMSAKDGEIQKLRASYEEKMKAKDDEIQKLKYQGKGGGGGSDECLQADEIVAELRMEIAELKVQLEDACREIDELKAASG
;
A
#
# COMPACT_ATOMS: atom_id res chain seq x y z
N MET A 1 -3.72 -19.67 11.39
CA MET A 1 -5.12 -19.86 11.84
C MET A 1 -5.40 -21.35 11.88
N SER A 2 -5.98 -21.89 12.97
CA SER A 2 -6.38 -23.30 13.03
C SER A 2 -7.63 -23.53 12.19
N THR A 3 -7.65 -24.59 11.40
CA THR A 3 -8.82 -25.03 10.62
C THR A 3 -9.47 -26.25 11.25
N VAL A 4 -10.78 -26.39 11.06
CA VAL A 4 -11.60 -27.52 11.50
C VAL A 4 -12.45 -27.97 10.31
N ALA A 5 -12.27 -29.21 9.85
CA ALA A 5 -12.92 -29.75 8.65
C ALA A 5 -12.84 -28.80 7.42
N GLY A 6 -11.71 -28.12 7.22
CA GLY A 6 -11.50 -27.17 6.12
C GLY A 6 -12.06 -25.76 6.34
N LEU A 7 -12.67 -25.46 7.50
CA LEU A 7 -13.19 -24.14 7.85
C LEU A 7 -12.34 -23.43 8.93
N PRO A 8 -12.32 -22.09 8.99
CA PRO A 8 -11.70 -21.36 10.10
C PRO A 8 -12.39 -21.67 11.44
N LYS A 9 -11.63 -21.75 12.54
CA LYS A 9 -12.20 -21.95 13.90
C LYS A 9 -13.27 -20.91 14.24
N PHE A 10 -13.03 -19.64 13.93
CA PHE A 10 -14.04 -18.59 14.03
C PHE A 10 -14.30 -18.05 12.64
N MET A 11 -15.55 -18.00 12.21
CA MET A 11 -15.91 -17.61 10.86
C MET A 11 -17.16 -16.75 10.79
N VAL A 12 -17.29 -16.09 9.66
CA VAL A 12 -18.52 -15.48 9.16
C VAL A 12 -19.02 -16.24 7.95
N LEU A 13 -20.33 -16.27 7.76
CA LEU A 13 -20.96 -16.84 6.56
C LEU A 13 -21.73 -15.75 5.84
N LYS A 14 -21.46 -15.60 4.55
CA LYS A 14 -22.15 -14.68 3.65
C LYS A 14 -22.85 -15.47 2.57
N SER A 15 -24.16 -15.33 2.48
CA SER A 15 -24.94 -15.99 1.45
C SER A 15 -24.53 -15.46 0.06
N LYS A 16 -24.17 -16.35 -0.87
CA LYS A 16 -23.75 -15.96 -2.23
C LYS A 16 -24.91 -15.48 -3.09
N SER A 17 -26.15 -15.90 -2.78
CA SER A 17 -27.32 -15.55 -3.59
C SER A 17 -27.77 -14.10 -3.41
N ASP A 18 -27.66 -13.56 -2.20
CA ASP A 18 -28.16 -12.22 -1.85
C ASP A 18 -27.12 -11.32 -1.18
N GLY A 19 -25.91 -11.84 -0.94
CA GLY A 19 -24.78 -11.11 -0.37
C GLY A 19 -24.94 -10.77 1.12
N LYS A 20 -25.93 -11.35 1.81
CA LYS A 20 -26.21 -11.05 3.22
C LYS A 20 -25.41 -11.93 4.16
N TYR A 21 -25.00 -11.38 5.30
CA TYR A 21 -24.31 -12.14 6.35
C TYR A 21 -25.32 -12.87 7.24
N LEU A 22 -24.99 -14.11 7.56
CA LEU A 22 -25.68 -14.89 8.58
C LEU A 22 -25.35 -14.31 9.96
N HIS A 23 -26.38 -14.09 10.78
CA HIS A 23 -26.22 -13.47 12.09
C HIS A 23 -27.26 -13.97 13.08
N TYR A 24 -26.93 -13.88 14.36
CA TYR A 24 -27.80 -14.24 15.46
C TYR A 24 -28.89 -13.19 15.70
N LEU A 25 -30.15 -13.64 15.76
CA LEU A 25 -31.32 -12.84 16.07
C LEU A 25 -31.53 -12.78 17.59
N TRP A 26 -31.06 -11.71 18.23
CA TRP A 26 -30.99 -11.61 19.69
C TRP A 26 -32.14 -10.83 20.35
N ASN A 27 -32.77 -9.92 19.62
CA ASN A 27 -33.77 -8.99 20.14
C ASN A 27 -35.18 -9.56 19.94
N ASP A 28 -35.85 -9.90 21.04
CA ASP A 28 -37.21 -10.44 21.06
C ASP A 28 -38.25 -9.43 20.56
N ASP A 29 -38.16 -8.16 20.98
CA ASP A 29 -39.06 -7.10 20.52
C ASP A 29 -39.01 -6.90 18.99
N SER A 30 -37.84 -7.12 18.39
CA SER A 30 -37.62 -6.93 16.95
C SER A 30 -37.85 -8.20 16.12
N PHE A 31 -37.58 -9.39 16.68
CA PHE A 31 -37.51 -10.64 15.93
C PHE A 31 -38.62 -11.64 16.30
N GLY A 32 -39.39 -11.34 17.35
CA GLY A 32 -40.57 -12.11 17.77
C GLY A 32 -40.28 -13.62 17.83
N PRO A 33 -40.99 -14.45 17.05
CA PRO A 33 -40.86 -15.91 17.09
C PRO A 33 -39.52 -16.45 16.56
N TYR A 34 -38.69 -15.60 15.94
CA TYR A 34 -37.38 -15.98 15.39
C TYR A 34 -36.21 -15.59 16.31
N VAL A 35 -36.50 -15.12 17.52
CA VAL A 35 -35.45 -14.89 18.52
C VAL A 35 -34.68 -16.19 18.78
N ASN A 36 -33.36 -16.08 18.85
CA ASN A 36 -32.37 -17.16 18.88
C ASN A 36 -32.11 -17.89 17.56
N ASP A 37 -32.83 -17.57 16.48
CA ASP A 37 -32.55 -18.12 15.16
C ASP A 37 -31.37 -17.39 14.49
N LEU A 38 -30.85 -17.97 13.40
CA LEU A 38 -29.92 -17.29 12.53
C LEU A 38 -30.66 -16.62 11.37
N GLY A 39 -30.50 -15.30 11.21
CA GLY A 39 -31.06 -14.50 10.13
C GLY A 39 -30.01 -14.00 9.15
N CYS A 40 -30.43 -13.30 8.10
CA CYS A 40 -29.58 -12.75 7.06
C CYS A 40 -29.86 -11.25 6.84
N LYS A 41 -28.84 -10.41 7.08
CA LYS A 41 -28.93 -8.95 6.91
C LYS A 41 -27.84 -8.43 5.97
N ARG A 42 -28.22 -7.51 5.06
CA ARG A 42 -27.32 -6.97 4.01
C ARG A 42 -26.28 -6.00 4.55
N LEU A 43 -26.68 -5.11 5.46
CA LEU A 43 -25.86 -4.00 5.96
C LEU A 43 -25.23 -4.31 7.33
N LEU A 44 -25.02 -5.58 7.65
CA LEU A 44 -24.39 -5.97 8.91
C LEU A 44 -22.87 -5.96 8.77
N ASP A 45 -22.19 -5.36 9.75
CA ASP A 45 -20.74 -5.36 9.80
C ASP A 45 -20.21 -6.80 9.99
N PRO A 46 -19.32 -7.32 9.12
CA PRO A 46 -18.71 -8.64 9.28
C PRO A 46 -17.86 -8.79 10.56
N LEU A 47 -17.48 -7.69 11.21
CA LEU A 47 -16.77 -7.69 12.49
C LEU A 47 -17.74 -7.70 13.69
N SER A 48 -19.04 -7.63 13.43
CA SER A 48 -20.07 -7.69 14.47
C SER A 48 -19.96 -8.99 15.28
N PRO A 49 -20.11 -8.95 16.61
CA PRO A 49 -20.12 -10.17 17.41
C PRO A 49 -21.31 -11.08 17.10
N PHE A 50 -22.37 -10.56 16.47
CA PHE A 50 -23.57 -11.32 16.12
C PHE A 50 -23.40 -12.20 14.87
N VAL A 51 -22.40 -11.94 14.02
CA VAL A 51 -22.09 -12.80 12.85
C VAL A 51 -21.07 -13.89 13.17
N LYS A 52 -20.44 -13.82 14.35
CA LYS A 52 -19.34 -14.69 14.73
C LYS A 52 -19.85 -16.08 15.12
N LEU A 53 -19.48 -17.07 14.31
CA LEU A 53 -19.71 -18.48 14.59
C LEU A 53 -18.38 -19.15 14.93
N GLU A 54 -18.37 -19.98 15.96
CA GLU A 54 -17.29 -20.92 16.20
C GLU A 54 -17.61 -22.25 15.53
N VAL A 55 -16.63 -22.76 14.78
CA VAL A 55 -16.61 -24.12 14.25
C VAL A 55 -15.95 -25.01 15.29
N VAL A 56 -16.74 -25.91 15.87
CA VAL A 56 -16.29 -26.87 16.87
C VAL A 56 -16.18 -28.24 16.19
N PRO A 57 -15.03 -28.94 16.28
CA PRO A 57 -14.90 -30.27 15.68
C PRO A 57 -15.88 -31.25 16.32
N SER A 58 -16.42 -32.17 15.52
CA SER A 58 -17.12 -33.33 16.05
C SER A 58 -16.16 -34.21 16.87
N GLY A 59 -16.65 -34.80 17.96
CA GLY A 59 -15.94 -35.83 18.72
C GLY A 59 -15.86 -37.17 17.99
N SER A 60 -16.86 -37.53 17.18
CA SER A 60 -16.87 -38.77 16.41
C SER A 60 -16.17 -38.69 15.05
N ASP A 61 -16.26 -37.56 14.34
CA ASP A 61 -15.62 -37.37 13.04
C ASP A 61 -15.09 -35.93 12.87
N PRO A 62 -13.99 -35.57 13.55
CA PRO A 62 -13.45 -34.19 13.54
C PRO A 62 -12.93 -33.73 12.18
N ALA A 63 -12.71 -34.65 11.24
CA ALA A 63 -12.19 -34.34 9.91
C ALA A 63 -13.29 -33.89 8.94
N HIS A 64 -14.52 -34.36 9.13
CA HIS A 64 -15.60 -34.15 8.17
C HIS A 64 -16.90 -33.59 8.77
N LEU A 65 -17.08 -33.69 10.09
CA LEU A 65 -18.27 -33.21 10.78
C LEU A 65 -17.91 -32.12 11.78
N ILE A 66 -18.82 -31.16 11.90
CA ILE A 66 -18.67 -30.01 12.78
C ILE A 66 -19.94 -29.78 13.57
N HIS A 67 -19.78 -29.07 14.68
CA HIS A 67 -20.83 -28.29 15.28
C HIS A 67 -20.60 -26.80 14.99
N LEU A 68 -21.68 -26.05 14.96
CA LEU A 68 -21.63 -24.59 14.94
C LEU A 68 -22.07 -24.08 16.29
N ARG A 69 -21.34 -23.11 16.84
CA ARG A 69 -21.68 -22.45 18.10
C ARG A 69 -21.76 -20.95 17.88
N CYS A 70 -22.88 -20.35 18.25
CA CYS A 70 -23.03 -18.91 18.21
C CYS A 70 -22.17 -18.31 19.32
N CYS A 71 -21.24 -17.42 18.95
CA CYS A 71 -20.35 -16.81 19.94
C CYS A 71 -21.06 -15.77 20.82
N HIS A 72 -22.21 -15.25 20.38
CA HIS A 72 -22.95 -14.25 21.16
C HIS A 72 -23.61 -14.84 22.40
N ASN A 73 -24.41 -15.91 22.24
CA ASN A 73 -25.14 -16.55 23.34
C ASN A 73 -24.47 -17.84 23.86
N ASN A 74 -23.33 -18.22 23.29
CA ASN A 74 -22.57 -19.44 23.59
C ASN A 74 -23.32 -20.76 23.38
N LYS A 75 -24.43 -20.77 22.63
CA LYS A 75 -25.22 -21.97 22.36
C LYS A 75 -24.85 -22.62 21.03
N PHE A 76 -24.99 -23.93 20.99
CA PHE A 76 -24.83 -24.72 19.78
C PHE A 76 -26.04 -24.57 18.87
N VAL A 77 -25.77 -24.59 17.57
CA VAL A 77 -26.75 -24.50 16.52
C VAL A 77 -27.39 -25.87 16.30
N LYS A 78 -28.71 -25.93 16.29
CA LYS A 78 -29.51 -27.10 15.92
C LYS A 78 -30.68 -26.68 15.03
N LEU A 79 -31.45 -27.66 14.59
CA LEU A 79 -32.74 -27.43 13.97
C LEU A 79 -33.83 -27.33 15.03
N ASP A 80 -34.63 -26.26 14.97
CA ASP A 80 -35.89 -26.16 15.70
C ASP A 80 -37.05 -26.11 14.70
N SER A 81 -37.87 -27.17 14.69
CA SER A 81 -39.02 -27.28 13.80
C SER A 81 -40.22 -26.52 14.34
N ARG A 82 -40.64 -25.47 13.63
CA ARG A 82 -41.83 -24.65 13.94
C ARG A 82 -42.57 -24.31 12.66
N TYR A 83 -43.90 -24.36 12.69
CA TYR A 83 -44.77 -24.02 11.55
C TYR A 83 -44.44 -24.81 10.27
N GLY A 84 -44.04 -26.08 10.40
CA GLY A 84 -43.65 -26.93 9.26
C GLY A 84 -42.28 -26.62 8.65
N VAL A 85 -41.52 -25.69 9.23
CA VAL A 85 -40.17 -25.33 8.78
C VAL A 85 -39.16 -25.67 9.88
N SER A 86 -37.99 -26.18 9.48
CA SER A 86 -36.89 -26.44 10.42
C SER A 86 -35.91 -25.27 10.40
N TRP A 87 -35.97 -24.42 11.42
CA TRP A 87 -35.16 -23.20 11.52
C TRP A 87 -33.77 -23.49 12.09
N ILE A 88 -32.76 -22.80 11.57
CA ILE A 88 -31.39 -22.89 12.12
C ILE A 88 -31.32 -22.01 13.36
N SER A 89 -31.20 -22.64 14.53
CA SER A 89 -31.39 -21.97 15.82
C SER A 89 -30.23 -22.22 16.76
N ALA A 90 -29.70 -21.16 17.38
CA ALA A 90 -28.63 -21.24 18.37
C ALA A 90 -29.22 -21.42 19.79
N THR A 91 -29.79 -22.60 20.05
CA THR A 91 -30.60 -22.87 21.26
C THR A 91 -30.09 -24.06 22.08
N ALA A 92 -29.16 -24.87 21.57
CA ALA A 92 -28.66 -26.04 22.28
C ALA A 92 -27.56 -25.68 23.30
N ASN A 93 -27.65 -26.24 24.51
CA ASN A 93 -26.67 -25.98 25.59
C ASN A 93 -25.34 -26.73 25.43
N GLY A 94 -25.30 -27.74 24.55
CA GLY A 94 -24.13 -28.58 24.32
C GLY A 94 -24.18 -29.26 22.94
N PRO A 95 -23.07 -29.88 22.52
CA PRO A 95 -23.04 -30.66 21.29
C PRO A 95 -23.86 -31.95 21.44
N ASP A 96 -24.56 -32.34 20.38
CA ASP A 96 -25.29 -33.61 20.29
C ASP A 96 -25.00 -34.25 18.93
N GLU A 97 -24.36 -35.42 18.97
CA GLU A 97 -23.95 -36.17 17.78
C GLU A 97 -24.92 -37.29 17.39
N SER A 98 -26.03 -37.43 18.11
CA SER A 98 -27.00 -38.49 17.85
C SER A 98 -27.80 -38.21 16.58
N THR A 99 -27.54 -38.99 15.53
CA THR A 99 -28.27 -38.93 14.25
C THR A 99 -29.72 -39.41 14.32
N ALA A 100 -30.16 -39.93 15.46
CA ALA A 100 -31.56 -40.33 15.70
C ALA A 100 -32.38 -39.25 16.44
N ARG A 101 -31.72 -38.24 17.05
CA ARG A 101 -32.41 -37.24 17.89
C ARG A 101 -32.57 -35.94 17.14
N SER A 102 -33.74 -35.30 17.30
CA SER A 102 -33.99 -33.96 16.78
C SER A 102 -33.11 -32.88 17.41
N THR A 103 -32.44 -33.19 18.54
CA THR A 103 -31.49 -32.31 19.20
C THR A 103 -30.09 -32.32 18.59
N CYS A 104 -29.84 -33.14 17.55
CA CYS A 104 -28.58 -33.19 16.82
C CYS A 104 -28.09 -31.79 16.42
N THR A 105 -26.80 -31.54 16.62
CA THR A 105 -26.13 -30.27 16.27
C THR A 105 -25.05 -30.47 15.20
N LEU A 106 -24.98 -31.65 14.58
CA LEU A 106 -23.97 -31.97 13.58
C LEU A 106 -24.33 -31.42 12.21
N PHE A 107 -23.33 -30.81 11.58
CA PHE A 107 -23.34 -30.39 10.20
C PHE A 107 -22.16 -31.00 9.45
N ARG A 108 -22.39 -31.36 8.19
CA ARG A 108 -21.35 -31.71 7.24
C ARG A 108 -21.10 -30.51 6.32
N PRO A 109 -19.89 -29.92 6.34
CA PRO A 109 -19.46 -28.97 5.32
C PRO A 109 -19.35 -29.67 3.96
N ILE A 110 -19.83 -29.00 2.91
CA ILE A 110 -19.73 -29.44 1.52
C ILE A 110 -19.05 -28.33 0.74
N PHE A 111 -17.87 -28.62 0.20
CA PHE A 111 -17.06 -27.67 -0.57
C PHE A 111 -17.28 -27.90 -2.07
N PRO A 112 -17.91 -26.96 -2.79
CA PRO A 112 -18.10 -27.10 -4.23
C PRO A 112 -16.76 -27.08 -4.98
N PRO A 113 -16.57 -27.95 -5.99
CA PRO A 113 -15.33 -27.98 -6.76
C PRO A 113 -15.15 -26.67 -7.54
N GLY A 114 -13.94 -26.11 -7.49
CA GLY A 114 -13.60 -24.87 -8.21
C GLY A 114 -14.14 -23.58 -7.57
N GLU A 115 -14.80 -23.66 -6.40
CA GLU A 115 -15.28 -22.49 -5.67
C GLU A 115 -14.51 -22.33 -4.34
N PRO A 116 -13.32 -21.71 -4.32
CA PRO A 116 -12.58 -21.49 -3.08
C PRO A 116 -13.41 -20.65 -2.10
N ASN A 117 -13.18 -20.86 -0.81
CA ASN A 117 -13.88 -20.16 0.28
C ASN A 117 -15.42 -20.24 0.20
N THR A 118 -15.95 -21.26 -0.48
CA THR A 118 -17.38 -21.51 -0.58
C THR A 118 -17.72 -22.81 0.11
N VAL A 119 -18.79 -22.80 0.90
CA VAL A 119 -19.29 -23.96 1.63
C VAL A 119 -20.81 -23.98 1.55
N GLY A 120 -21.39 -25.18 1.50
CA GLY A 120 -22.75 -25.36 1.99
C GLY A 120 -22.76 -26.34 3.15
N LEU A 121 -23.83 -26.27 3.93
CA LEU A 121 -23.93 -27.01 5.18
C LEU A 121 -25.10 -27.97 5.07
N LEU A 122 -24.84 -29.24 5.38
CA LEU A 122 -25.84 -30.30 5.43
C LEU A 122 -26.05 -30.69 6.88
N HIS A 123 -27.27 -30.54 7.41
CA HIS A 123 -27.58 -31.02 8.75
C HIS A 123 -27.63 -32.55 8.75
N VAL A 124 -26.85 -33.19 9.62
CA VAL A 124 -26.59 -34.64 9.52
C VAL A 124 -27.85 -35.46 9.80
N GLN A 125 -28.62 -35.12 10.84
CA GLN A 125 -29.77 -35.95 11.22
C GLN A 125 -30.94 -35.88 10.22
N THR A 126 -31.20 -34.70 9.64
CA THR A 126 -32.31 -34.54 8.68
C THR A 126 -31.89 -34.75 7.24
N ASN A 127 -30.58 -34.79 6.95
CA ASN A 127 -30.04 -34.76 5.60
C ASN A 127 -30.57 -33.58 4.76
N CYS A 128 -30.87 -32.46 5.42
CA CYS A 128 -31.36 -31.23 4.78
C CYS A 128 -30.24 -30.20 4.66
N HIS A 129 -30.20 -29.49 3.54
CA HIS A 129 -29.26 -28.39 3.35
C HIS A 129 -29.74 -27.14 4.09
N VAL A 130 -28.79 -26.44 4.71
CA VAL A 130 -29.01 -25.09 5.23
C VAL A 130 -29.25 -24.14 4.06
N ARG A 131 -30.24 -23.26 4.19
CA ARG A 131 -30.64 -22.25 3.20
C ARG A 131 -31.09 -20.98 3.91
N THR A 132 -31.36 -19.94 3.13
CA THR A 132 -31.98 -18.70 3.61
C THR A 132 -33.41 -18.61 3.07
N PHE A 133 -34.40 -18.56 3.95
CA PHE A 133 -35.80 -18.39 3.59
C PHE A 133 -36.17 -16.91 3.60
N PHE A 134 -36.65 -16.40 2.46
CA PHE A 134 -37.15 -15.03 2.36
C PHE A 134 -38.58 -14.96 2.89
N ASN A 135 -38.82 -14.19 3.94
CA ASN A 135 -40.16 -13.96 4.47
C ASN A 135 -40.68 -12.59 4.02
N GLN A 136 -41.67 -12.58 3.12
CA GLN A 136 -42.29 -11.35 2.60
C GLN A 136 -43.00 -10.51 3.67
N GLY A 137 -43.28 -11.07 4.85
CA GLY A 137 -43.95 -10.38 5.95
C GLY A 137 -43.03 -9.58 6.88
N TYR A 138 -41.71 -9.60 6.68
CA TYR A 138 -40.76 -8.85 7.49
C TYR A 138 -40.21 -7.65 6.72
N ASN A 139 -39.87 -6.58 7.44
CA ASN A 139 -39.15 -5.45 6.90
C ASN A 139 -37.72 -5.86 6.47
N ASP A 140 -37.08 -5.05 5.63
CA ASP A 140 -35.75 -5.24 5.05
C ASP A 140 -34.64 -5.60 6.05
N ASP A 141 -34.86 -5.33 7.33
CA ASP A 141 -33.96 -5.63 8.44
C ASP A 141 -33.70 -7.14 8.67
N ILE A 142 -34.63 -8.03 8.31
CA ILE A 142 -34.52 -9.50 8.50
C ILE A 142 -35.11 -10.25 7.29
N ASN A 143 -34.89 -9.73 6.08
CA ASN A 143 -35.37 -10.32 4.82
C ASN A 143 -34.80 -11.73 4.50
N GLY A 144 -34.32 -12.48 5.49
CA GLY A 144 -33.92 -13.86 5.38
C GLY A 144 -33.78 -14.49 6.77
N VAL A 145 -34.40 -15.64 7.00
CA VAL A 145 -34.12 -16.49 8.18
C VAL A 145 -33.58 -17.81 7.69
N ALA A 146 -32.51 -18.30 8.31
CA ALA A 146 -31.89 -19.54 7.92
C ALA A 146 -32.75 -20.73 8.33
N CYS A 147 -32.93 -21.66 7.41
CA CYS A 147 -33.66 -22.90 7.63
C CYS A 147 -32.93 -24.08 7.00
N ALA A 148 -33.38 -25.29 7.30
CA ALA A 148 -32.97 -26.51 6.62
C ALA A 148 -34.16 -27.10 5.87
N TYR A 149 -33.97 -27.38 4.59
CA TYR A 149 -35.02 -27.95 3.73
C TYR A 149 -34.46 -29.01 2.77
N SER A 150 -35.24 -30.06 2.53
CA SER A 150 -34.88 -31.13 1.60
C SER A 150 -35.29 -30.77 0.17
N ASN A 151 -34.28 -30.62 -0.69
CA ASN A 151 -34.33 -30.73 -2.15
C ASN A 151 -35.57 -30.13 -2.88
N ASP A 152 -35.51 -28.84 -3.17
CA ASP A 152 -36.43 -28.08 -4.05
C ASP A 152 -35.98 -28.07 -5.53
N GLY A 153 -34.96 -28.86 -5.89
CA GLY A 153 -34.35 -28.84 -7.22
C GLY A 153 -33.39 -27.67 -7.48
N GLN A 154 -33.19 -26.76 -6.51
CA GLN A 154 -32.34 -25.55 -6.68
C GLN A 154 -30.87 -25.76 -6.30
N GLY A 155 -30.42 -27.00 -6.13
CA GLY A 155 -29.08 -27.32 -5.64
C GLY A 155 -28.85 -26.85 -4.20
N MET A 156 -27.65 -27.03 -3.65
CA MET A 156 -27.31 -26.62 -2.29
C MET A 156 -27.10 -25.10 -2.19
N HIS A 157 -27.60 -24.46 -1.13
CA HIS A 157 -27.31 -23.05 -0.86
C HIS A 157 -25.84 -22.86 -0.54
N ARG A 158 -25.22 -21.86 -1.17
CA ARG A 158 -23.79 -21.58 -1.04
C ARG A 158 -23.54 -20.36 -0.17
N PHE A 159 -22.64 -20.53 0.79
CA PHE A 159 -22.10 -19.47 1.62
C PHE A 159 -20.63 -19.25 1.27
N GLU A 160 -20.25 -18.00 1.07
CA GLU A 160 -18.86 -17.59 1.18
C GLU A 160 -18.48 -17.53 2.67
N PHE A 161 -17.35 -18.10 3.03
CA PHE A 161 -16.84 -18.05 4.41
C PHE A 161 -15.52 -17.30 4.48
N ALA A 162 -15.30 -16.63 5.61
CA ALA A 162 -14.03 -16.00 5.94
C ALA A 162 -13.75 -16.18 7.42
N ALA A 163 -12.46 -16.14 7.79
CA ALA A 163 -12.09 -16.08 9.20
C ALA A 163 -12.68 -14.80 9.83
N TRP A 164 -13.32 -14.93 10.98
CA TRP A 164 -13.78 -13.76 11.72
C TRP A 164 -12.59 -13.13 12.44
N GLU A 165 -12.47 -11.81 12.32
CA GLU A 165 -11.47 -10.99 12.99
C GLU A 165 -12.20 -9.97 13.86
N SER A 166 -11.61 -9.64 15.00
CA SER A 166 -12.10 -8.55 15.85
C SER A 166 -11.67 -7.18 15.30
N TYR A 167 -12.33 -6.12 15.76
CA TYR A 167 -11.87 -4.76 15.46
C TYR A 167 -10.44 -4.52 15.94
N ASP A 168 -10.08 -5.01 17.12
CA ASP A 168 -8.74 -4.83 17.68
C ASP A 168 -7.66 -5.47 16.81
N GLU A 169 -7.88 -6.72 16.37
CA GLU A 169 -6.97 -7.41 15.45
C GLU A 169 -6.85 -6.67 14.11
N LYS A 170 -7.98 -6.21 13.56
CA LYS A 170 -8.00 -5.47 12.30
C LYS A 170 -7.30 -4.12 12.41
N MET A 171 -7.49 -3.40 13.51
CA MET A 171 -6.83 -2.13 13.80
C MET A 171 -5.33 -2.33 14.00
N ALA A 172 -4.92 -3.32 14.79
CA ALA A 172 -3.51 -3.64 15.01
C ALA A 172 -2.80 -3.99 13.68
N SER A 173 -3.47 -4.75 12.80
CA SER A 173 -2.95 -5.05 11.46
C SER A 173 -2.75 -3.78 10.63
N LYS A 174 -3.75 -2.89 10.59
CA LYS A 174 -3.68 -1.62 9.84
C LYS A 174 -2.65 -0.64 10.41
N GLU A 175 -2.49 -0.59 11.72
CA GLU A 175 -1.44 0.18 12.38
C GLU A 175 -0.04 -0.38 12.04
N GLY A 176 0.11 -1.70 11.98
CA GLY A 176 1.33 -2.37 11.52
C GLY A 176 1.71 -1.98 10.09
N GLU A 177 0.75 -2.08 9.15
CA GLU A 177 0.94 -1.64 7.75
C GLU A 177 1.34 -0.17 7.66
N THR A 178 0.65 0.70 8.40
CA THR A 178 0.93 2.15 8.41
C THR A 178 2.32 2.44 8.97
N ARG A 179 2.73 1.73 10.02
CA ARG A 179 4.08 1.86 10.60
C ARG A 179 5.15 1.43 9.61
N GLN A 180 4.94 0.31 8.90
CA GLN A 180 5.87 -0.17 7.89
C GLN A 180 6.01 0.81 6.72
N LEU A 181 4.90 1.37 6.25
CA LEU A 181 4.90 2.38 5.19
C LEU A 181 5.66 3.65 5.62
N ARG A 182 5.43 4.12 6.85
CA ARG A 182 6.18 5.26 7.42
C ARG A 182 7.68 4.98 7.49
N ALA A 183 8.07 3.79 7.97
CA ALA A 183 9.48 3.40 8.04
C ALA A 183 10.14 3.35 6.65
N SER A 184 9.46 2.78 5.66
CA SER A 184 9.91 2.74 4.26
C SER A 184 10.10 4.15 3.68
N ASN A 185 9.13 5.05 3.90
CA ASN A 185 9.22 6.42 3.41
C ASN A 185 10.37 7.20 4.05
N VAL A 186 10.62 7.03 5.36
CA VAL A 186 11.77 7.65 6.04
C VAL A 186 13.09 7.11 5.48
N ALA A 187 13.19 5.80 5.26
CA ALA A 187 14.39 5.21 4.66
C ALA A 187 14.66 5.78 3.25
N ASN A 188 13.62 5.92 2.44
CA ASN A 188 13.72 6.50 1.10
C ASN A 188 14.12 7.99 1.14
N MET A 189 13.57 8.77 2.07
CA MET A 189 13.98 10.16 2.28
C MET A 189 15.44 10.27 2.67
N ASN A 190 15.88 9.45 3.63
CA ASN A 190 17.28 9.44 4.07
C ASN A 190 18.23 9.05 2.92
N ALA A 191 17.84 8.09 2.08
CA ALA A 191 18.62 7.71 0.90
C ALA A 191 18.72 8.88 -0.10
N LYS A 192 17.62 9.59 -0.37
CA LYS A 192 17.62 10.78 -1.23
C LYS A 192 18.45 11.92 -0.63
N ASP A 193 18.42 12.12 0.68
CA ASP A 193 19.25 13.13 1.34
C ASP A 193 20.74 12.83 1.20
N VAL A 194 21.13 11.55 1.24
CA VAL A 194 22.51 11.13 0.97
C VAL A 194 22.89 11.42 -0.48
N GLU A 195 22.02 11.10 -1.44
CA GLU A 195 22.24 11.37 -2.86
C GLU A 195 22.38 12.89 -3.12
N ILE A 196 21.51 13.72 -2.54
CA ILE A 196 21.59 15.18 -2.63
C ILE A 196 22.92 15.69 -2.05
N ARG A 197 23.37 15.16 -0.92
CA ARG A 197 24.67 15.54 -0.33
C ARG A 197 25.84 15.15 -1.23
N GLN A 198 25.80 13.97 -1.84
CA GLN A 198 26.83 13.53 -2.79
C GLN A 198 26.86 14.41 -4.04
N LEU A 199 25.71 14.74 -4.61
CA LEU A 199 25.60 15.65 -5.76
C LEU A 199 26.14 17.04 -5.42
N ARG A 200 25.78 17.59 -4.26
CA ARG A 200 26.31 18.89 -3.79
C ARG A 200 27.82 18.87 -3.60
N ALA A 201 28.37 17.81 -3.01
CA ALA A 201 29.81 17.66 -2.83
C ALA A 201 30.55 17.55 -4.17
N SER A 202 30.00 16.76 -5.11
CA SER A 202 30.55 16.60 -6.46
C SER A 202 30.52 17.93 -7.22
N ASN A 203 29.42 18.68 -7.15
CA ASN A 203 29.30 19.98 -7.81
C ASN A 203 30.28 21.00 -7.21
N ALA A 204 30.45 21.03 -5.89
CA ALA A 204 31.42 21.90 -5.24
C ALA A 204 32.87 21.58 -5.66
N ALA A 205 33.22 20.31 -5.75
CA ALA A 205 34.54 19.87 -6.22
C ALA A 205 34.79 20.29 -7.68
N ASN A 206 33.79 20.13 -8.56
CA ASN A 206 33.87 20.56 -9.96
C ASN A 206 34.04 22.07 -10.08
N MET A 207 33.30 22.86 -9.29
CA MET A 207 33.43 24.31 -9.26
C MET A 207 34.83 24.74 -8.79
N SER A 208 35.36 24.12 -7.74
CA SER A 208 36.71 24.41 -7.26
C SER A 208 37.79 24.05 -8.30
N ALA A 209 37.62 22.94 -9.03
CA ALA A 209 38.53 22.56 -10.11
C ALA A 209 38.51 23.60 -11.25
N LYS A 210 37.30 24.05 -11.64
CA LYS A 210 37.12 25.09 -12.66
C LYS A 210 37.72 26.43 -12.24
N ASP A 211 37.52 26.85 -10.99
CA ASP A 211 38.16 28.04 -10.44
C ASP A 211 39.70 27.95 -10.48
N GLY A 212 40.26 26.77 -10.21
CA GLY A 212 41.70 26.52 -10.36
C GLY A 212 42.20 26.61 -11.81
N GLU A 213 41.45 26.11 -12.79
CA GLU A 213 41.75 26.27 -14.22
C GLU A 213 41.74 27.75 -14.64
N ILE A 214 40.75 28.51 -14.16
CA ILE A 214 40.63 29.95 -14.44
C ILE A 214 41.81 30.73 -13.87
N GLN A 215 42.23 30.43 -12.64
CA GLN A 215 43.39 31.10 -12.04
C GLN A 215 44.67 30.86 -12.86
N LYS A 216 44.87 29.64 -13.37
CA LYS A 216 45.99 29.33 -14.26
C LYS A 216 45.92 30.09 -15.59
N LEU A 217 44.73 30.17 -16.19
CA LEU A 217 44.51 30.94 -17.42
C LEU A 217 44.81 32.42 -17.19
N ARG A 218 44.27 33.03 -16.13
CA ARG A 218 44.54 34.43 -15.77
C ARG A 218 46.02 34.71 -15.59
N ALA A 219 46.73 33.88 -14.82
CA ALA A 219 48.17 34.02 -14.62
C ALA A 219 48.95 33.96 -15.95
N SER A 220 48.57 33.06 -16.86
CA SER A 220 49.21 32.97 -18.18
C SER A 220 48.96 34.20 -19.04
N TYR A 221 47.73 34.75 -19.05
CA TYR A 221 47.42 35.97 -19.81
C TYR A 221 48.13 37.20 -19.23
N GLU A 222 48.20 37.33 -17.91
CA GLU A 222 48.94 38.41 -17.24
C GLU A 222 50.44 38.35 -17.55
N GLU A 223 51.05 37.16 -17.54
CA GLU A 223 52.46 36.98 -17.90
C GLU A 223 52.73 37.38 -19.36
N LYS A 224 51.85 36.97 -20.29
CA LYS A 224 51.94 37.37 -21.70
C LYS A 224 51.80 38.87 -21.87
N MET A 225 50.85 39.51 -21.19
CA MET A 225 50.68 40.97 -21.24
C MET A 225 51.91 41.69 -20.70
N LYS A 226 52.45 41.24 -19.57
CA LYS A 226 53.67 41.82 -18.99
C LYS A 226 54.86 41.68 -19.93
N ALA A 227 55.04 40.53 -20.58
CA ALA A 227 56.11 40.33 -21.56
C ALA A 227 56.00 41.31 -22.74
N LYS A 228 54.79 41.53 -23.26
CA LYS A 228 54.54 42.53 -24.32
C LYS A 228 54.75 43.96 -23.83
N ASP A 229 54.33 44.29 -22.61
CA ASP A 229 54.58 45.61 -22.02
C ASP A 229 56.08 45.87 -21.83
N ASP A 230 56.85 44.87 -21.37
CA ASP A 230 58.30 44.96 -21.23
C ASP A 230 59.00 45.15 -22.61
N GLU A 231 58.48 44.51 -23.66
CA GLU A 231 58.94 44.69 -25.05
C GLU A 231 58.67 46.13 -25.55
N ILE A 232 57.47 46.66 -25.32
CA ILE A 232 57.14 48.06 -25.61
C ILE A 232 58.11 49.02 -24.89
N GLN A 233 58.44 48.75 -23.62
CA GLN A 233 59.37 49.59 -22.86
C GLN A 233 60.80 49.55 -23.43
N LYS A 234 61.28 48.38 -23.85
CA LYS A 234 62.60 48.23 -24.49
C LYS A 234 62.67 49.01 -25.81
N LEU A 235 61.65 48.88 -26.67
CA LEU A 235 61.58 49.60 -27.94
C LEU A 235 61.60 51.12 -27.74
N LYS A 236 60.87 51.63 -26.74
CA LYS A 236 60.86 53.07 -26.38
C LYS A 236 62.22 53.57 -25.86
N TYR A 237 62.98 52.75 -25.15
CA TYR A 237 64.32 53.12 -24.67
C TYR A 237 65.34 53.14 -25.80
N GLN A 238 65.27 52.20 -26.75
CA GLN A 238 66.16 52.14 -27.91
C GLN A 238 65.93 53.32 -28.87
N GLY A 239 64.68 53.77 -29.06
CA GLY A 239 64.36 54.96 -29.87
C GLY A 239 64.80 56.31 -29.27
N LYS A 240 65.18 56.36 -27.97
CA LYS A 240 65.67 57.58 -27.31
C LYS A 240 67.19 57.73 -27.27
N GLY A 241 67.95 56.67 -27.60
CA GLY A 241 69.42 56.62 -27.42
C GLY A 241 70.25 56.76 -28.70
N GLY A 242 69.65 56.68 -29.89
CA GLY A 242 70.36 56.75 -31.17
C GLY A 242 69.90 57.94 -32.01
N GLY A 243 70.84 58.81 -32.40
CA GLY A 243 70.63 59.82 -33.44
C GLY A 243 70.55 59.18 -34.84
N GLY A 244 69.57 58.31 -35.05
CA GLY A 244 69.25 57.65 -36.33
C GLY A 244 68.12 58.35 -37.07
N GLY A 245 68.16 58.32 -38.39
CA GLY A 245 67.30 59.11 -39.29
C GLY A 245 65.79 58.90 -39.15
N SER A 246 65.02 59.83 -39.73
CA SER A 246 63.56 59.95 -39.62
C SER A 246 62.73 58.73 -40.03
N ASP A 247 63.31 57.74 -40.72
CA ASP A 247 62.60 56.52 -41.17
C ASP A 247 62.59 55.38 -40.11
N GLU A 248 63.62 55.23 -39.28
CA GLU A 248 63.69 54.14 -38.28
C GLU A 248 62.77 54.40 -37.07
N CYS A 249 62.56 55.66 -36.69
CA CYS A 249 61.61 56.03 -35.62
C CYS A 249 60.14 55.77 -36.02
N LEU A 250 59.78 55.92 -37.30
CA LEU A 250 58.42 55.67 -37.78
C LEU A 250 58.07 54.17 -37.76
N GLN A 251 59.00 53.28 -38.10
CA GLN A 251 58.81 51.84 -37.99
C GLN A 251 58.66 51.35 -36.54
N ALA A 252 59.41 51.93 -35.60
CA ALA A 252 59.30 51.57 -34.18
C ALA A 252 57.95 51.99 -33.57
N ASP A 253 57.41 53.14 -33.96
CA ASP A 253 56.11 53.62 -33.50
C ASP A 253 54.94 52.77 -34.05
N GLU A 254 55.05 52.28 -35.28
CA GLU A 254 54.07 51.39 -35.91
C GLU A 254 54.02 50.02 -35.22
N ILE A 255 55.18 49.43 -34.91
CA ILE A 255 55.29 48.17 -34.15
C ILE A 255 54.73 48.34 -32.71
N VAL A 256 55.00 49.47 -32.06
CA VAL A 256 54.46 49.75 -30.72
C VAL A 256 52.93 49.92 -30.75
N ALA A 257 52.37 50.49 -31.83
CA ALA A 257 50.93 50.60 -32.00
C ALA A 257 50.27 49.22 -32.19
N GLU A 258 50.90 48.35 -32.98
CA GLU A 258 50.43 46.98 -33.22
C GLU A 258 50.44 46.14 -31.94
N LEU A 259 51.55 46.18 -31.16
CA LEU A 259 51.63 45.51 -29.86
C LEU A 259 50.58 46.01 -28.86
N ARG A 260 50.24 47.30 -28.88
CA ARG A 260 49.17 47.86 -28.02
C ARG A 260 47.78 47.38 -28.44
N MET A 261 47.53 47.22 -29.73
CA MET A 261 46.28 46.64 -30.22
C MET A 261 46.15 45.19 -29.75
N GLU A 262 47.22 44.40 -29.86
CA GLU A 262 47.20 43.01 -29.39
C GLU A 262 46.99 42.91 -27.85
N ILE A 263 47.57 43.82 -27.06
CA ILE A 263 47.30 43.90 -25.62
C ILE A 263 45.83 44.23 -25.34
N ALA A 264 45.24 45.17 -26.09
CA ALA A 264 43.85 45.55 -25.94
C ALA A 264 42.91 44.38 -26.30
N GLU A 265 43.22 43.64 -27.37
CA GLU A 265 42.44 42.47 -27.79
C GLU A 265 42.51 41.34 -26.76
N LEU A 266 43.70 41.08 -26.20
CA LEU A 266 43.87 40.08 -25.13
C LEU A 266 43.09 40.47 -23.86
N LYS A 267 42.98 41.77 -23.53
CA LYS A 267 42.15 42.22 -22.40
C LYS A 267 40.66 41.95 -22.62
N VAL A 268 40.15 42.25 -23.81
CA VAL A 268 38.74 42.02 -24.14
C VAL A 268 38.41 40.53 -24.06
N GLN A 269 39.25 39.66 -24.63
CA GLN A 269 39.07 38.21 -24.55
C GLN A 269 39.07 37.69 -23.10
N LEU A 270 39.92 38.26 -22.24
CA LEU A 270 39.97 37.91 -20.83
C LEU A 270 38.70 38.35 -20.07
N GLU A 271 38.19 39.55 -20.36
CA GLU A 271 36.96 40.08 -19.75
C GLU A 271 35.72 39.29 -20.18
N ASP A 272 35.62 38.93 -21.47
CA ASP A 272 34.52 38.11 -21.99
C ASP A 272 34.51 36.71 -21.36
N ALA A 273 35.67 36.08 -21.26
CA ALA A 273 35.80 34.79 -20.58
C ALA A 273 35.43 34.87 -19.09
N CYS A 274 35.70 36.00 -18.42
CA CYS A 274 35.29 36.18 -17.01
C CYS A 274 33.78 36.35 -16.86
N ARG A 275 33.14 37.05 -17.79
CA ARG A 275 31.70 37.35 -17.76
C ARG A 275 30.84 36.09 -17.97
N GLU A 276 31.19 35.26 -18.95
CA GLU A 276 30.49 34.00 -19.24
C GLU A 276 30.47 33.06 -18.01
N ILE A 277 31.52 33.14 -17.19
CA ILE A 277 31.65 32.33 -15.98
C ILE A 277 30.80 32.86 -14.82
N ASP A 278 30.72 34.18 -14.66
CA ASP A 278 29.85 34.77 -13.64
C ASP A 278 28.37 34.46 -13.92
N GLU A 279 27.99 34.39 -15.20
CA GLU A 279 26.66 33.94 -15.63
C GLU A 279 26.42 32.46 -15.30
N LEU A 280 27.40 31.58 -15.53
CA LEU A 280 27.32 30.16 -15.14
C LEU A 280 27.26 29.96 -13.61
N LYS A 281 27.94 30.81 -12.83
CA LYS A 281 27.87 30.82 -11.37
C LYS A 281 26.50 31.28 -10.87
N ALA A 282 25.91 32.30 -11.49
CA ALA A 282 24.58 32.80 -11.15
C ALA A 282 23.47 31.78 -11.49
N ALA A 283 23.64 30.99 -12.55
CA ALA A 283 22.68 29.97 -12.96
C ALA A 283 22.70 28.68 -12.10
N SER A 284 23.73 28.51 -11.25
CA SER A 284 23.95 27.29 -10.46
C SER A 284 23.75 27.44 -8.94
N GLY A 285 23.45 28.65 -8.45
CA GLY A 285 23.09 28.95 -7.06
C GLY A 285 21.59 29.06 -6.84
#